data_AF-A0A3D5AYS5-F1
#
_entry.id   AF-A0A3D5AYS5-F1
#
_cell.length_a   1.000
_cell.length_b   1.000
_cell.length_c   1.000
_cell.angle_alpha   90.00
_cell.angle_beta   90.00
_cell.angle_gamma   90.00
#
_symmetry.space_group_name_H-M   'P 1'
#
loop_
_entity.id
_entity.type
_entity.pdbx_description
1 polymer ?
#
loop_
_entity_poly.entity_id
_entity_poly.type
_entity_poly.pdbx_seq_one_letter_code
_entity_poly.pdbx_strand_id
1 'polypeptide(L)'
;MLDEHLSYVADAVRLDRYRAAISKALIPGNTVADLGCGSGILGLLCLQAGASHVYAVDDSAMIDVARETLTRAIQGEQVTFIRGKSSQIELPERVDAVICDHVGYFGFDYGVVDFLADAKRRFLKPGGTLIPSRLRLCIAAISSQRCSELAHGWQAENIPPEFHWLRRYSTNAKHAVNLEQKDVPGPPAVLGEIDLYADSPEFFSWNAAMRVERDAVLNGVAGWFECELAESVWMTNSPLAEQPIKRPQAFLPIGEPVPVKAGDEIKVTVMARPAEYLITWTVEFPATGQRFSHSTWQGMLLSPDVLVRSMPNHIPQLSHEGRARMTVLGYCDGKRTTQEIEQAVLRDYPHLFPSSAEISRFVAQVLGRDTR
;
A
#
# COMPACT_ATOMS: atom_id res chain seq x y z
N MET A 1 -8.22 5.50 -10.49
CA MET A 1 -9.17 5.07 -9.45
C MET A 1 -10.13 4.03 -10.00
N LEU A 2 -11.05 4.35 -10.93
CA LEU A 2 -11.96 3.32 -11.49
C LEU A 2 -11.24 2.16 -12.20
N ASP A 3 -10.20 2.42 -13.01
CA ASP A 3 -9.43 1.36 -13.69
C ASP A 3 -8.72 0.43 -12.71
N GLU A 4 -8.25 0.98 -11.59
CA GLU A 4 -7.64 0.21 -10.52
C GLU A 4 -8.68 -0.68 -9.84
N HIS A 5 -9.85 -0.13 -9.50
CA HIS A 5 -10.95 -0.92 -8.93
C HIS A 5 -11.51 -1.97 -9.89
N LEU A 6 -11.48 -1.71 -11.21
CA LEU A 6 -11.81 -2.72 -12.22
C LEU A 6 -10.88 -3.93 -12.09
N SER A 7 -9.58 -3.72 -11.88
CA SER A 7 -8.64 -4.84 -11.67
C SER A 7 -9.00 -5.67 -10.43
N TYR A 8 -9.47 -5.04 -9.35
CA TYR A 8 -9.86 -5.72 -8.11
C TYR A 8 -11.15 -6.52 -8.24
N VAL A 9 -12.12 -6.01 -8.99
CA VAL A 9 -13.42 -6.65 -9.22
C VAL A 9 -13.33 -7.73 -10.30
N ALA A 10 -12.44 -7.59 -11.28
CA ALA A 10 -12.24 -8.57 -12.35
C ALA A 10 -11.30 -9.73 -11.96
N ASP A 11 -10.66 -9.68 -10.79
CA ASP A 11 -9.85 -10.77 -10.26
C ASP A 11 -10.72 -11.83 -9.58
N ALA A 12 -11.13 -12.85 -10.36
CA ALA A 12 -11.98 -13.93 -9.88
C ALA A 12 -11.36 -14.72 -8.72
N VAL A 13 -10.04 -14.98 -8.77
CA VAL A 13 -9.33 -15.71 -7.71
C VAL A 13 -9.42 -14.93 -6.41
N ARG A 14 -9.13 -13.63 -6.46
CA ARG A 14 -9.27 -12.74 -5.29
C ARG A 14 -10.68 -12.77 -4.71
N LEU A 15 -11.71 -12.59 -5.55
CA LEU A 15 -13.09 -12.60 -5.08
C LEU A 15 -13.51 -13.95 -4.50
N ASP A 16 -13.07 -15.07 -5.08
CA ASP A 16 -13.37 -16.41 -4.57
C ASP A 16 -12.71 -16.67 -3.21
N ARG A 17 -11.48 -16.19 -3.00
CA ARG A 17 -10.83 -16.27 -1.67
C ARG A 17 -11.57 -15.45 -0.62
N TYR A 18 -12.00 -14.23 -0.94
CA TYR A 18 -12.81 -13.43 -0.01
C TYR A 18 -14.19 -14.06 0.24
N ARG A 19 -14.88 -14.60 -0.78
CA ARG A 19 -16.15 -15.35 -0.58
C ARG A 19 -15.97 -16.54 0.34
N ALA A 20 -14.92 -17.34 0.13
CA ALA A 20 -14.62 -18.48 0.99
C ALA A 20 -14.31 -18.06 2.42
N ALA A 21 -13.57 -16.96 2.60
CA ALA A 21 -13.26 -16.42 3.92
C ALA A 21 -14.51 -15.92 4.64
N ILE A 22 -15.34 -15.11 3.96
CA ILE A 22 -16.60 -14.60 4.49
C ILE A 22 -17.53 -15.76 4.86
N SER A 23 -17.71 -16.75 3.99
CA SER A 23 -18.55 -17.92 4.28
C SER A 23 -18.06 -18.74 5.47
N LYS A 24 -16.75 -18.71 5.77
CA LYS A 24 -16.18 -19.46 6.89
C LYS A 24 -16.19 -18.67 8.20
N ALA A 25 -15.97 -17.36 8.11
CA ALA A 25 -15.74 -16.49 9.27
C ALA A 25 -16.98 -15.73 9.74
N LEU A 26 -17.91 -15.44 8.83
CA LEU A 26 -19.08 -14.61 9.10
C LEU A 26 -20.29 -15.45 9.49
N ILE A 27 -20.96 -15.07 10.57
CA ILE A 27 -22.23 -15.67 11.01
C ILE A 27 -23.37 -14.80 10.48
N PRO A 28 -24.43 -15.37 9.87
CA PRO A 28 -25.61 -14.60 9.47
C PRO A 28 -26.16 -13.76 10.64
N GLY A 29 -26.43 -12.48 10.38
CA GLY A 29 -26.81 -11.50 11.39
C GLY A 29 -25.63 -10.70 11.96
N ASN A 30 -24.39 -11.00 11.58
CA ASN A 30 -23.23 -10.19 11.96
C ASN A 30 -23.27 -8.79 11.36
N THR A 31 -22.80 -7.83 12.14
CA THR A 31 -22.47 -6.46 11.72
C THR A 31 -21.02 -6.40 11.26
N VAL A 32 -20.74 -5.72 10.15
CA VAL A 32 -19.42 -5.69 9.50
C VAL A 32 -18.96 -4.27 9.24
N ALA A 33 -17.67 -3.98 9.44
CA ALA A 33 -17.02 -2.77 8.93
C ALA A 33 -16.12 -3.12 7.73
N ASP A 34 -16.46 -2.60 6.54
CA ASP A 34 -15.65 -2.70 5.32
C ASP A 34 -14.79 -1.43 5.21
N LEU A 35 -13.51 -1.53 5.60
CA LEU A 35 -12.62 -0.39 5.75
C LEU A 35 -11.74 -0.22 4.50
N GLY A 36 -11.88 0.94 3.86
CA GLY A 36 -11.38 1.14 2.49
C GLY A 36 -12.25 0.41 1.48
N CYS A 37 -13.57 0.57 1.60
CA CYS A 37 -14.54 -0.25 0.86
C CYS A 37 -14.41 -0.08 -0.65
N GLY A 38 -13.85 1.03 -1.14
CA GLY A 38 -13.63 1.26 -2.55
C GLY A 38 -14.94 1.20 -3.34
N SER A 39 -15.06 0.22 -4.25
CA SER A 39 -16.28 -0.01 -5.02
C SER A 39 -17.43 -0.66 -4.21
N GLY A 40 -17.21 -1.03 -2.95
CA GLY A 40 -18.17 -1.72 -2.09
C GLY A 40 -18.26 -3.23 -2.33
N ILE A 41 -17.31 -3.82 -3.07
CA ILE A 41 -17.38 -5.24 -3.45
C ILE A 41 -17.30 -6.18 -2.24
N LEU A 42 -16.46 -5.90 -1.23
CA LEU A 42 -16.34 -6.78 -0.06
C LEU A 42 -17.58 -6.65 0.84
N GLY A 43 -18.08 -5.44 1.06
CA GLY A 43 -19.37 -5.18 1.69
C GLY A 43 -20.53 -5.92 1.00
N LEU A 44 -20.56 -5.92 -0.34
CA LEU A 44 -21.57 -6.67 -1.10
C LEU A 44 -21.51 -8.18 -0.81
N LEU A 45 -20.31 -8.76 -0.80
CA LEU A 45 -20.13 -10.18 -0.49
C LEU A 45 -20.56 -10.51 0.94
N CYS A 46 -20.32 -9.61 1.91
CA CYS A 46 -20.77 -9.78 3.29
C CYS A 46 -22.31 -9.76 3.40
N LEU A 47 -22.98 -8.83 2.72
CA LEU A 47 -24.45 -8.75 2.68
C LEU A 47 -25.06 -10.00 2.04
N GLN A 48 -24.48 -10.48 0.94
CA GLN A 48 -24.90 -11.72 0.28
C GLN A 48 -24.71 -12.96 1.17
N ALA A 49 -23.72 -12.94 2.06
CA ALA A 49 -23.50 -13.98 3.06
C ALA A 49 -24.40 -13.85 4.30
N GLY A 50 -25.29 -12.85 4.34
CA GLY A 50 -26.27 -12.66 5.42
C GLY A 50 -25.82 -11.74 6.55
N ALA A 51 -24.83 -10.86 6.34
CA ALA A 51 -24.57 -9.76 7.27
C ALA A 51 -25.86 -8.96 7.53
N SER A 52 -26.14 -8.61 8.79
CA SER A 52 -27.29 -7.75 9.10
C SER A 52 -27.06 -6.33 8.61
N HIS A 53 -25.83 -5.83 8.77
CA HIS A 53 -25.45 -4.47 8.45
C HIS A 53 -23.98 -4.35 8.04
N VAL A 54 -23.68 -3.45 7.09
CA VAL A 54 -22.33 -3.09 6.68
C VAL A 54 -22.07 -1.59 6.87
N TYR A 55 -21.03 -1.25 7.62
CA TYR A 55 -20.45 0.08 7.67
C TYR A 55 -19.37 0.17 6.58
N ALA A 56 -19.70 0.78 5.45
CA ALA A 56 -18.79 0.98 4.33
C ALA A 56 -18.03 2.30 4.51
N VAL A 57 -16.71 2.21 4.72
CA VAL A 57 -15.85 3.36 5.05
C VAL A 57 -14.82 3.56 3.95
N ASP A 58 -14.73 4.77 3.39
CA ASP A 58 -13.70 5.15 2.43
C ASP A 58 -13.44 6.66 2.51
N ASP A 59 -12.19 7.11 2.41
CA ASP A 59 -11.86 8.55 2.48
C ASP A 59 -11.90 9.23 1.11
N SER A 60 -11.94 8.45 0.03
CA SER A 60 -11.92 8.92 -1.34
C SER A 60 -13.34 9.12 -1.92
N ALA A 61 -13.40 9.57 -3.17
CA ALA A 61 -14.66 9.67 -3.92
C ALA A 61 -15.29 8.29 -4.25
N MET A 62 -14.56 7.19 -4.03
CA MET A 62 -15.11 5.85 -4.23
C MET A 62 -16.27 5.52 -3.30
N ILE A 63 -16.41 6.23 -2.18
CA ILE A 63 -17.58 6.06 -1.30
C ILE A 63 -18.91 6.28 -2.04
N ASP A 64 -18.94 7.17 -3.04
CA ASP A 64 -20.13 7.42 -3.85
C ASP A 64 -20.40 6.28 -4.85
N VAL A 65 -19.33 5.65 -5.35
CA VAL A 65 -19.41 4.44 -6.19
C VAL A 65 -19.89 3.24 -5.37
N ALA A 66 -19.37 3.05 -4.16
CA ALA A 66 -19.88 2.04 -3.22
C ALA A 66 -21.36 2.25 -2.92
N ARG A 67 -21.78 3.52 -2.71
CA ARG A 67 -23.18 3.86 -2.47
C ARG A 67 -24.07 3.44 -3.62
N GLU A 68 -23.72 3.82 -4.84
CA GLU A 68 -24.50 3.43 -6.02
C GLU A 68 -24.52 1.90 -6.21
N THR A 69 -23.39 1.24 -5.99
CA THR A 69 -23.24 -0.22 -6.17
C THR A 69 -24.12 -0.99 -5.19
N LEU A 70 -24.03 -0.67 -3.90
CA LEU A 70 -24.73 -1.40 -2.83
C LEU A 70 -26.24 -1.10 -2.81
N THR A 71 -26.63 0.14 -3.10
CA THR A 71 -28.06 0.53 -3.18
C THR A 71 -28.78 -0.17 -4.33
N ARG A 72 -28.09 -0.47 -5.44
CA ARG A 72 -28.66 -1.25 -6.55
C ARG A 72 -28.75 -2.74 -6.26
N ALA A 73 -27.86 -3.26 -5.43
CA ALA A 73 -27.73 -4.69 -5.19
C ALA A 73 -28.61 -5.20 -4.04
N ILE A 74 -28.83 -4.38 -3.00
CA ILE A 74 -29.51 -4.76 -1.77
C ILE A 74 -30.67 -3.81 -1.50
N GLN A 75 -31.84 -4.35 -1.15
CA GLN A 75 -33.02 -3.57 -0.79
C GLN A 75 -33.03 -3.31 0.72
N GLY A 76 -33.19 -2.05 1.14
CA GLY A 76 -33.35 -1.67 2.54
C GLY A 76 -32.15 -0.93 3.14
N GLU A 77 -32.21 -0.69 4.45
CA GLU A 77 -31.25 0.14 5.21
C GLU A 77 -30.11 -0.70 5.83
N GLN A 78 -29.56 -1.66 5.07
CA GLN A 78 -28.51 -2.57 5.57
C GLN A 78 -27.07 -2.02 5.43
N VAL A 79 -26.91 -0.78 4.95
CA VAL A 79 -25.60 -0.18 4.72
C VAL A 79 -25.54 1.25 5.22
N THR A 80 -24.48 1.58 5.95
CA THR A 80 -24.14 2.97 6.31
C THR A 80 -22.84 3.36 5.62
N PHE A 81 -22.88 4.45 4.85
CA PHE A 81 -21.73 4.97 4.12
C PHE A 81 -21.06 6.07 4.93
N ILE A 82 -19.77 5.92 5.21
CA ILE A 82 -18.99 6.88 6.01
C ILE A 82 -17.81 7.35 5.17
N ARG A 83 -17.82 8.64 4.79
CA ARG A 83 -16.67 9.24 4.11
C ARG A 83 -15.63 9.69 5.12
N GLY A 84 -14.46 9.06 5.12
CA GLY A 84 -13.35 9.46 5.98
C GLY A 84 -12.33 8.35 6.18
N LYS A 85 -11.18 8.71 6.76
CA LYS A 85 -10.15 7.73 7.14
C LYS A 85 -10.64 6.96 8.36
N SER A 86 -10.46 5.64 8.37
CA SER A 86 -10.87 4.78 9.49
C SER A 86 -10.31 5.27 10.84
N SER A 87 -9.09 5.81 10.86
CA SER A 87 -8.45 6.37 12.05
C SER A 87 -9.05 7.70 12.56
N GLN A 88 -9.95 8.31 11.80
CA GLN A 88 -10.51 9.65 12.03
C GLN A 88 -12.05 9.66 12.11
N ILE A 89 -12.70 8.50 12.01
CA ILE A 89 -14.16 8.34 12.04
C ILE A 89 -14.58 7.51 13.24
N GLU A 90 -15.79 7.73 13.73
CA GLU A 90 -16.43 6.86 14.71
C GLU A 90 -17.46 5.96 14.02
N LEU A 91 -17.57 4.71 14.48
CA LEU A 91 -18.71 3.86 14.12
C LEU A 91 -19.81 4.02 15.19
N PRO A 92 -21.10 3.96 14.81
CA PRO A 92 -22.22 4.02 15.76
C PRO A 92 -22.18 2.90 16.81
N GLU A 93 -21.60 1.76 16.46
CA GLU A 93 -21.42 0.60 17.34
C GLU A 93 -20.14 -0.15 16.99
N ARG A 94 -19.70 -1.04 17.90
CA ARG A 94 -18.67 -2.03 17.57
C ARG A 94 -19.27 -3.14 16.71
N VAL A 95 -18.49 -3.68 15.78
CA VAL A 95 -18.90 -4.68 14.79
C VAL A 95 -18.39 -6.08 15.12
N ASP A 96 -19.07 -7.09 14.59
CA ASP A 96 -18.68 -8.51 14.74
C ASP A 96 -17.48 -8.86 13.85
N ALA A 97 -17.34 -8.22 12.69
CA ALA A 97 -16.19 -8.40 11.80
C ALA A 97 -15.69 -7.09 11.19
N VAL A 98 -14.37 -7.01 11.00
CA VAL A 98 -13.71 -5.97 10.20
C VAL A 98 -13.08 -6.65 8.99
N ILE A 99 -13.36 -6.13 7.80
CA ILE A 99 -12.81 -6.62 6.54
C ILE A 99 -12.11 -5.48 5.78
N CYS A 100 -10.98 -5.78 5.14
CA CYS A 100 -10.30 -4.86 4.23
C CYS A 100 -9.44 -5.62 3.19
N ASP A 101 -9.07 -4.95 2.10
CA ASP A 101 -8.01 -5.41 1.19
C ASP A 101 -6.90 -4.36 1.05
N HIS A 102 -6.21 -4.08 2.15
CA HIS A 102 -5.06 -3.17 2.19
C HIS A 102 -3.70 -3.88 2.17
N VAL A 103 -3.66 -5.16 1.77
CA VAL A 103 -2.43 -5.95 1.71
C VAL A 103 -1.65 -5.64 0.43
N GLY A 104 -0.53 -4.92 0.55
CA GLY A 104 0.28 -4.52 -0.60
C GLY A 104 1.27 -5.58 -1.09
N TYR A 105 2.21 -5.18 -1.94
CA TYR A 105 3.03 -6.10 -2.75
C TYR A 105 3.86 -7.08 -1.92
N PHE A 106 4.48 -6.61 -0.84
CA PHE A 106 5.22 -7.43 0.11
C PHE A 106 4.38 -7.82 1.33
N GLY A 107 3.07 -7.60 1.31
CA GLY A 107 2.16 -7.94 2.41
C GLY A 107 1.99 -6.81 3.44
N PHE A 108 3.08 -6.36 4.06
CA PHE A 108 3.05 -5.36 5.15
C PHE A 108 3.04 -3.89 4.67
N ASP A 109 2.87 -3.68 3.37
CA ASP A 109 2.78 -2.36 2.77
C ASP A 109 1.47 -1.63 3.13
N TYR A 110 1.36 -0.37 2.73
CA TYR A 110 0.15 0.46 2.89
C TYR A 110 -0.35 0.63 4.33
N GLY A 111 0.51 0.38 5.33
CA GLY A 111 0.18 0.57 6.74
C GLY A 111 -0.85 -0.42 7.28
N VAL A 112 -1.08 -1.56 6.61
CA VAL A 112 -2.12 -2.54 6.97
C VAL A 112 -2.02 -3.01 8.43
N VAL A 113 -0.80 -3.11 8.97
CA VAL A 113 -0.54 -3.52 10.36
C VAL A 113 -1.12 -2.52 11.36
N ASP A 114 -0.73 -1.24 11.25
CA ASP A 114 -1.22 -0.19 12.16
C ASP A 114 -2.71 0.10 11.94
N PHE A 115 -3.14 0.06 10.68
CA PHE A 115 -4.52 0.25 10.28
C PHE A 115 -5.45 -0.79 10.92
N LEU A 116 -5.10 -2.07 10.86
CA LEU A 116 -5.90 -3.14 11.47
C LEU A 116 -5.77 -3.14 12.99
N ALA A 117 -4.61 -2.76 13.55
CA ALA A 117 -4.46 -2.61 14.99
C ALA A 117 -5.40 -1.52 15.57
N ASP A 118 -5.51 -0.36 14.88
CA ASP A 118 -6.44 0.69 15.25
C ASP A 118 -7.91 0.25 15.12
N ALA A 119 -8.25 -0.38 13.99
CA ALA A 119 -9.60 -0.90 13.74
C ALA A 119 -10.03 -1.97 14.77
N LYS A 120 -9.14 -2.91 15.11
CA LYS A 120 -9.34 -3.91 16.17
C LYS A 120 -9.69 -3.24 17.49
N ARG A 121 -8.91 -2.23 17.89
CA ARG A 121 -9.09 -1.52 19.16
C ARG A 121 -10.41 -0.74 19.22
N ARG A 122 -10.75 -0.01 18.15
CA ARG A 122 -11.89 0.92 18.14
C ARG A 122 -13.20 0.26 17.74
N PHE A 123 -13.18 -0.56 16.70
CA PHE A 123 -14.38 -1.00 15.99
C PHE A 123 -14.75 -2.45 16.27
N LEU A 124 -13.81 -3.33 16.56
CA LEU A 124 -14.13 -4.75 16.72
C LEU A 124 -14.70 -5.06 18.12
N LYS A 125 -15.74 -5.90 18.19
CA LYS A 125 -16.22 -6.48 19.46
C LYS A 125 -15.18 -7.45 20.04
N PRO A 126 -15.15 -7.70 21.36
CA PRO A 126 -14.36 -8.78 21.93
C PRO A 126 -14.72 -10.13 21.28
N GLY A 127 -13.71 -10.84 20.76
CA GLY A 127 -13.90 -12.10 20.03
C GLY A 127 -14.41 -11.95 18.60
N GLY A 128 -14.51 -10.73 18.07
CA GLY A 128 -14.84 -10.48 16.66
C GLY A 128 -13.72 -10.87 15.71
N THR A 129 -14.04 -10.87 14.41
CA THR A 129 -13.16 -11.38 13.36
C THR A 129 -12.48 -10.28 12.53
N LEU A 130 -11.17 -10.39 12.33
CA LEU A 130 -10.40 -9.63 11.35
C LEU A 130 -10.22 -10.44 10.07
N ILE A 131 -10.52 -9.83 8.93
CA ILE A 131 -10.25 -10.35 7.58
C ILE A 131 -9.41 -9.30 6.84
N PRO A 132 -8.10 -9.50 6.62
CA PRO A 132 -7.32 -10.70 6.96
C PRO A 132 -6.90 -10.81 8.43
N SER A 133 -6.44 -12.01 8.80
CA SER A 133 -6.00 -12.36 10.17
C SER A 133 -4.49 -12.51 10.32
N ARG A 134 -3.79 -12.94 9.27
CA ARG A 134 -2.35 -13.22 9.33
C ARG A 134 -1.68 -12.98 7.98
N LEU A 135 -0.43 -12.55 8.02
CA LEU A 135 0.45 -12.48 6.85
C LEU A 135 1.63 -13.41 7.06
N ARG A 136 1.94 -14.25 6.07
CA ARG A 136 3.23 -14.92 5.92
C ARG A 136 3.99 -14.27 4.78
N LEU A 137 5.21 -13.84 5.07
CA LEU A 137 6.10 -13.18 4.13
C LEU A 137 7.02 -14.23 3.52
N CYS A 138 7.11 -14.24 2.20
CA CYS A 138 7.98 -15.13 1.45
C CYS A 138 9.00 -14.29 0.66
N ILE A 139 10.19 -14.85 0.45
CA ILE A 139 11.27 -14.19 -0.27
C ILE A 139 12.03 -15.19 -1.15
N ALA A 140 12.45 -14.78 -2.34
CA ALA A 140 13.24 -15.63 -3.24
C ALA A 140 14.28 -14.83 -4.01
N ALA A 141 15.29 -15.55 -4.52
CA ALA A 141 16.30 -15.03 -5.43
C ALA A 141 15.66 -14.76 -6.79
N ILE A 142 16.09 -13.71 -7.48
CA ILE A 142 15.49 -13.30 -8.76
C ILE A 142 16.56 -13.18 -9.84
N SER A 143 16.29 -13.84 -10.97
CA SER A 143 17.04 -13.73 -12.21
C SER A 143 16.07 -13.37 -13.33
N SER A 144 16.02 -12.09 -13.70
CA SER A 144 15.06 -11.58 -14.67
C SER A 144 15.61 -10.37 -15.39
N GLN A 145 15.51 -10.38 -16.72
CA GLN A 145 15.94 -9.24 -17.55
C GLN A 145 15.22 -7.94 -17.16
N ARG A 146 13.91 -8.02 -16.89
CA ARG A 146 13.13 -6.86 -16.45
C ARG A 146 13.62 -6.30 -15.12
N CYS A 147 13.96 -7.18 -14.18
CA CYS A 147 14.49 -6.78 -12.88
C CYS A 147 15.91 -6.18 -13.01
N SER A 148 16.72 -6.72 -13.92
CA SER A 148 18.04 -6.16 -14.28
C SER A 148 17.89 -4.73 -14.82
N GLU A 149 16.96 -4.49 -15.74
CA GLU A 149 16.68 -3.16 -16.29
C GLU A 149 16.21 -2.17 -15.23
N LEU A 150 15.33 -2.60 -14.31
CA LEU A 150 14.88 -1.77 -13.20
C LEU A 150 16.02 -1.41 -12.25
N ALA A 151 16.92 -2.36 -11.96
CA ALA A 151 18.05 -2.14 -11.07
C ALA A 151 19.16 -1.29 -11.70
N HIS A 152 19.50 -1.57 -12.96
CA HIS A 152 20.74 -1.15 -13.60
C HIS A 152 20.55 -0.36 -14.90
N GLY A 153 19.32 -0.07 -15.31
CA GLY A 153 19.02 0.64 -16.56
C GLY A 153 19.69 2.01 -16.70
N TRP A 154 19.98 2.69 -15.58
CA TRP A 154 20.74 3.94 -15.59
C TRP A 154 22.19 3.79 -16.07
N GLN A 155 22.73 2.58 -16.10
CA GLN A 155 24.05 2.24 -16.63
C GLN A 155 23.99 1.57 -18.02
N ALA A 156 22.83 1.55 -18.68
CA ALA A 156 22.71 0.99 -20.02
C ALA A 156 23.51 1.81 -21.04
N GLU A 157 23.96 1.16 -22.11
CA GLU A 157 24.83 1.77 -23.14
C GLU A 157 24.20 2.99 -23.83
N ASN A 158 22.88 3.02 -23.94
CA ASN A 158 22.13 4.12 -24.53
C ASN A 158 21.90 5.31 -23.58
N ILE A 159 22.39 5.24 -22.34
CA ILE A 159 22.27 6.31 -21.33
C ILE A 159 23.62 7.04 -21.22
N PRO A 160 23.65 8.38 -21.36
CA PRO A 160 24.89 9.14 -21.22
C PRO A 160 25.56 8.90 -19.86
N PRO A 161 26.90 8.75 -19.79
CA PRO A 161 27.62 8.43 -18.56
C PRO A 161 27.33 9.37 -17.38
N GLU A 162 26.98 10.62 -17.66
CA GLU A 162 26.64 11.65 -16.67
C GLU A 162 25.38 11.30 -15.85
N PHE A 163 24.56 10.35 -16.30
CA PHE A 163 23.36 9.88 -15.60
C PHE A 163 23.58 8.57 -14.83
N HIS A 164 24.72 7.89 -15.00
CA HIS A 164 24.96 6.56 -14.42
C HIS A 164 24.91 6.54 -12.89
N TRP A 165 25.21 7.68 -12.24
CA TRP A 165 25.12 7.82 -10.78
C TRP A 165 23.68 7.66 -10.25
N LEU A 166 22.65 7.85 -11.10
CA LEU A 166 21.24 7.67 -10.73
C LEU A 166 20.90 6.21 -10.41
N ARG A 167 21.73 5.25 -10.82
CA ARG A 167 21.62 3.84 -10.42
C ARG A 167 21.52 3.66 -8.92
N ARG A 168 22.19 4.51 -8.14
CA ARG A 168 22.14 4.43 -6.68
C ARG A 168 20.71 4.52 -6.14
N TYR A 169 19.83 5.25 -6.83
CA TYR A 169 18.43 5.37 -6.44
C TYR A 169 17.62 4.17 -6.86
N SER A 170 17.84 3.65 -8.07
CA SER A 170 17.13 2.47 -8.55
C SER A 170 17.48 1.21 -7.75
N THR A 171 18.75 1.02 -7.36
CA THR A 171 19.13 -0.10 -6.49
C THR A 171 18.70 0.07 -5.04
N ASN A 172 18.36 1.29 -4.63
CA ASN A 172 17.80 1.59 -3.31
C ASN A 172 16.29 1.83 -3.36
N ALA A 173 15.59 1.29 -4.35
CA ALA A 173 14.15 1.36 -4.46
C ALA A 173 13.51 -0.03 -4.39
N LYS A 174 12.32 -0.09 -3.81
CA LYS A 174 11.44 -1.26 -3.88
C LYS A 174 10.57 -1.11 -5.13
N HIS A 175 10.66 -2.07 -6.05
CA HIS A 175 9.95 -2.02 -7.33
C HIS A 175 8.78 -2.99 -7.32
N ALA A 176 7.63 -2.55 -7.83
CA ALA A 176 6.53 -3.44 -8.15
C ALA A 176 6.83 -4.17 -9.47
N VAL A 177 6.81 -5.50 -9.45
CA VAL A 177 7.08 -6.33 -10.64
C VAL A 177 6.06 -7.46 -10.76
N ASN A 178 5.76 -7.88 -11.98
CA ASN A 178 4.99 -9.10 -12.23
C ASN A 178 5.98 -10.17 -12.67
N LEU A 179 6.37 -11.02 -11.73
CA LEU A 179 7.32 -12.12 -11.95
C LEU A 179 6.61 -13.34 -12.51
N GLU A 180 7.36 -14.11 -13.29
CA GLU A 180 6.97 -15.44 -13.75
C GLU A 180 7.77 -16.51 -12.99
N GLN A 181 7.30 -17.76 -12.99
CA GLN A 181 8.03 -18.88 -12.37
C GLN A 181 9.48 -18.99 -12.88
N LYS A 182 9.70 -18.68 -14.17
CA LYS A 182 11.03 -18.70 -14.79
C LYS A 182 11.99 -17.64 -14.26
N ASP A 183 11.51 -16.61 -13.56
CA ASP A 183 12.35 -15.57 -12.96
C ASP A 183 12.92 -16.01 -11.60
N VAL A 184 12.39 -17.10 -11.03
CA VAL A 184 12.79 -17.63 -9.73
C VAL A 184 13.67 -18.87 -9.95
N PRO A 185 14.98 -18.85 -9.61
CA PRO A 185 15.91 -19.93 -9.92
C PRO A 185 15.99 -21.02 -8.83
N GLY A 186 15.14 -20.95 -7.80
CA GLY A 186 15.07 -21.92 -6.71
C GLY A 186 13.84 -21.67 -5.82
N PRO A 187 13.61 -22.50 -4.79
CA PRO A 187 12.45 -22.35 -3.91
C PRO A 187 12.53 -21.05 -3.09
N PRO A 188 11.37 -20.44 -2.77
CA PRO A 188 11.32 -19.33 -1.84
C PRO A 188 11.60 -19.80 -0.42
N ALA A 189 12.02 -18.88 0.43
CA ALA A 189 12.08 -19.05 1.88
C ALA A 189 10.95 -18.27 2.55
N VAL A 190 10.44 -18.80 3.66
CA VAL A 190 9.59 -18.02 4.56
C VAL A 190 10.47 -17.04 5.32
N LEU A 191 10.16 -15.76 5.18
CA LEU A 191 10.89 -14.66 5.82
C LEU A 191 10.37 -14.41 7.25
N GLY A 192 9.05 -14.51 7.45
CA GLY A 192 8.43 -14.35 8.75
C GLY A 192 6.91 -14.31 8.67
N GLU A 193 6.25 -14.26 9.83
CA GLU A 193 4.80 -14.10 9.94
C GLU A 193 4.47 -12.84 10.75
N ILE A 194 3.33 -12.23 10.43
CA ILE A 194 2.73 -11.11 11.16
C ILE A 194 1.30 -11.53 11.52
N ASP A 195 1.05 -11.64 12.82
CA ASP A 195 -0.30 -11.85 13.36
C ASP A 195 -0.99 -10.48 13.50
N LEU A 196 -2.10 -10.30 12.78
CA LEU A 196 -2.84 -9.02 12.75
C LEU A 196 -3.78 -8.87 13.97
N TYR A 197 -3.99 -9.94 14.75
CA TYR A 197 -4.63 -9.85 16.07
C TYR A 197 -3.67 -9.44 17.18
N ALA A 198 -2.38 -9.71 17.02
CA ALA A 198 -1.38 -9.36 18.01
C ALA A 198 -1.00 -7.87 17.93
N ASP A 199 -0.44 -7.34 19.01
CA ASP A 199 0.23 -6.05 18.95
C ASP A 199 1.56 -6.25 18.23
N SER A 200 1.80 -5.43 17.21
CA SER A 200 2.99 -5.51 16.38
C SER A 200 4.06 -4.51 16.83
N PRO A 201 5.35 -4.85 16.71
CA PRO A 201 6.42 -3.88 16.94
C PRO A 201 6.45 -2.82 15.84
N GLU A 202 6.97 -1.63 16.15
CA GLU A 202 7.21 -0.58 15.15
C GLU A 202 8.29 -0.96 14.13
N PHE A 203 9.14 -1.92 14.50
CA PHE A 203 10.30 -2.35 13.74
C PHE A 203 10.34 -3.87 13.62
N PHE A 204 10.54 -4.36 12.40
CA PHE A 204 10.71 -5.77 12.09
C PHE A 204 12.12 -6.05 11.57
N SER A 205 12.67 -7.21 11.94
CA SER A 205 13.90 -7.75 11.37
C SER A 205 13.74 -9.24 11.15
N TRP A 206 13.93 -9.65 9.90
CA TRP A 206 13.80 -11.02 9.47
C TRP A 206 15.07 -11.48 8.76
N ASN A 207 15.39 -12.76 8.91
CA ASN A 207 16.52 -13.40 8.25
C ASN A 207 16.03 -14.68 7.58
N ALA A 208 16.47 -14.90 6.35
CA ALA A 208 16.18 -16.13 5.61
C ALA A 208 17.40 -16.58 4.81
N ALA A 209 17.46 -17.86 4.50
CA ALA A 209 18.40 -18.43 3.55
C ALA A 209 17.61 -19.16 2.46
N MET A 210 18.04 -19.01 1.22
CA MET A 210 17.44 -19.62 0.04
C MET A 210 18.53 -20.33 -0.77
N ARG A 211 18.17 -21.44 -1.40
CA ARG A 211 19.08 -22.21 -2.23
C ARG A 211 18.72 -22.04 -3.70
N VAL A 212 19.72 -21.85 -4.54
CA VAL A 212 19.57 -21.82 -5.99
C VAL A 212 19.54 -23.24 -6.53
N GLU A 213 18.61 -23.57 -7.41
CA GLU A 213 18.47 -24.92 -8.00
C GLU A 213 19.00 -25.01 -9.43
N ARG A 214 19.24 -23.87 -10.09
CA ARG A 214 19.82 -23.80 -11.43
C ARG A 214 20.76 -22.62 -11.59
N ASP A 215 21.76 -22.79 -12.45
CA ASP A 215 22.67 -21.72 -12.84
C ASP A 215 21.88 -20.50 -13.33
N ALA A 216 22.23 -19.32 -12.80
CA ALA A 216 21.51 -18.08 -13.08
C ALA A 216 22.41 -16.85 -12.84
N VAL A 217 21.91 -15.68 -13.23
CA VAL A 217 22.51 -14.39 -12.86
C VAL A 217 21.49 -13.65 -12.00
N LEU A 218 21.76 -13.49 -10.71
CA LEU A 218 20.84 -12.85 -9.79
C LEU A 218 20.90 -11.33 -9.94
N ASN A 219 19.73 -10.69 -10.00
CA ASN A 219 19.57 -9.23 -10.05
C ASN A 219 19.08 -8.66 -8.71
N GLY A 220 18.64 -9.53 -7.81
CA GLY A 220 18.20 -9.17 -6.47
C GLY A 220 17.37 -10.29 -5.84
N VAL A 221 16.53 -9.90 -4.89
CA VAL A 221 15.53 -10.78 -4.27
C VAL A 221 14.15 -10.18 -4.49
N ALA A 222 13.09 -10.97 -4.45
CA ALA A 222 11.73 -10.45 -4.41
C ALA A 222 10.92 -11.05 -3.28
N GLY A 223 10.08 -10.21 -2.71
CA GLY A 223 9.15 -10.53 -1.64
C GLY A 223 7.70 -10.56 -2.10
N TRP A 224 6.92 -11.46 -1.51
CA TRP A 224 5.48 -11.56 -1.69
C TRP A 224 4.83 -12.12 -0.42
N PHE A 225 3.51 -12.24 -0.40
CA PHE A 225 2.77 -12.68 0.78
C PHE A 225 1.92 -13.94 0.53
N GLU A 226 1.67 -14.67 1.61
CA GLU A 226 0.50 -15.52 1.77
C GLU A 226 -0.34 -14.92 2.91
N CYS A 227 -1.59 -14.57 2.63
CA CYS A 227 -2.47 -13.83 3.51
C CYS A 227 -3.61 -14.75 3.94
N GLU A 228 -3.71 -15.04 5.24
CA GLU A 228 -4.79 -15.83 5.79
C GLU A 228 -6.00 -14.94 6.03
N LEU A 229 -7.02 -15.11 5.18
CA LEU A 229 -8.26 -14.34 5.24
C LEU A 229 -9.20 -14.88 6.33
N ALA A 230 -9.23 -16.20 6.50
CA ALA A 230 -9.92 -16.93 7.55
C ALA A 230 -9.17 -18.25 7.77
N GLU A 231 -9.49 -19.01 8.82
CA GLU A 231 -8.81 -20.27 9.13
C GLU A 231 -8.68 -21.16 7.87
N SER A 232 -7.46 -21.49 7.45
CA SER A 232 -7.17 -22.29 6.25
C SER A 232 -7.63 -21.71 4.90
N VAL A 233 -8.12 -20.47 4.85
CA VAL A 233 -8.44 -19.76 3.61
C VAL A 233 -7.34 -18.73 3.33
N TRP A 234 -6.47 -19.07 2.38
CA TRP A 234 -5.30 -18.26 2.04
C TRP A 234 -5.43 -17.62 0.66
N MET A 235 -4.88 -16.42 0.54
CA MET A 235 -4.72 -15.67 -0.70
C MET A 235 -3.26 -15.28 -0.87
N THR A 236 -2.70 -15.39 -2.08
CA THR A 236 -1.28 -15.08 -2.32
C THR A 236 -1.09 -14.35 -3.65
N ASN A 237 -0.08 -13.49 -3.70
CA ASN A 237 0.46 -12.93 -4.93
C ASN A 237 1.77 -13.61 -5.35
N SER A 238 2.05 -14.84 -4.90
CA SER A 238 3.27 -15.57 -5.29
C SER A 238 3.28 -15.88 -6.80
N PRO A 239 4.40 -15.64 -7.52
CA PRO A 239 4.52 -16.03 -8.92
C PRO A 239 4.60 -17.56 -9.10
N LEU A 240 4.76 -18.31 -8.00
CA LEU A 240 4.86 -19.77 -7.97
C LEU A 240 3.53 -20.46 -7.67
N ALA A 241 2.51 -19.71 -7.25
CA ALA A 241 1.21 -20.30 -6.95
C ALA A 241 0.47 -20.70 -8.24
N GLU A 242 -0.35 -21.75 -8.16
CA GLU A 242 -1.23 -22.15 -9.27
C GLU A 242 -2.34 -21.12 -9.53
N GLN A 243 -2.81 -20.48 -8.46
CA GLN A 243 -3.89 -19.48 -8.50
C GLN A 243 -3.47 -18.22 -7.71
N PRO A 244 -2.54 -17.42 -8.23
CA PRO A 244 -2.20 -16.15 -7.62
C PRO A 244 -3.26 -15.10 -7.92
N ILE A 245 -3.41 -14.14 -7.01
CA ILE A 245 -4.12 -12.90 -7.34
C ILE A 245 -3.27 -12.03 -8.27
N LYS A 246 -3.92 -11.14 -9.01
CA LYS A 246 -3.27 -10.19 -9.94
C LYS A 246 -2.69 -8.99 -9.20
N ARG A 247 -1.71 -9.25 -8.32
CA ARG A 247 -0.98 -8.22 -7.57
C ARG A 247 0.52 -8.37 -7.79
N PRO A 248 1.26 -7.29 -8.08
CA PRO A 248 2.71 -7.34 -8.24
C PRO A 248 3.42 -7.85 -6.98
N GLN A 249 4.63 -8.38 -7.16
CA GLN A 249 5.59 -8.69 -6.10
C GLN A 249 6.53 -7.49 -5.86
N ALA A 250 7.21 -7.49 -4.71
CA ALA A 250 8.17 -6.46 -4.33
C ALA A 250 9.59 -6.90 -4.69
N PHE A 251 10.16 -6.38 -5.77
CA PHE A 251 11.57 -6.60 -6.12
C PHE A 251 12.50 -5.65 -5.37
N LEU A 252 13.55 -6.23 -4.80
CA LEU A 252 14.61 -5.60 -4.02
C LEU A 252 15.97 -5.85 -4.72
N PRO A 253 16.50 -4.87 -5.46
CA PRO A 253 17.72 -5.02 -6.24
C PRO A 253 18.97 -5.30 -5.41
N ILE A 254 19.99 -5.91 -6.02
CA ILE A 254 21.36 -5.90 -5.48
C ILE A 254 22.26 -4.93 -6.25
N GLY A 255 23.48 -4.73 -5.73
CA GLY A 255 24.38 -3.70 -6.23
C GLY A 255 24.97 -4.02 -7.61
N GLU A 256 24.95 -5.26 -8.05
CA GLU A 256 25.37 -5.68 -9.39
C GLU A 256 24.83 -7.08 -9.67
N PRO A 257 24.70 -7.50 -10.94
CA PRO A 257 24.31 -8.86 -11.26
C PRO A 257 25.35 -9.87 -10.77
N VAL A 258 24.94 -10.92 -10.07
CA VAL A 258 25.85 -11.95 -9.51
C VAL A 258 25.57 -13.31 -10.16
N PRO A 259 26.53 -13.89 -10.89
CA PRO A 259 26.44 -15.27 -11.36
C PRO A 259 26.40 -16.25 -10.18
N VAL A 260 25.46 -17.19 -10.21
CA VAL A 260 25.28 -18.23 -9.19
C VAL A 260 25.17 -19.60 -9.85
N LYS A 261 25.54 -20.64 -9.10
CA LYS A 261 25.48 -22.04 -9.50
C LYS A 261 24.38 -22.77 -8.75
N ALA A 262 23.86 -23.81 -9.39
CA ALA A 262 22.98 -24.76 -8.71
C ALA A 262 23.66 -25.29 -7.43
N GLY A 263 22.98 -25.14 -6.29
CA GLY A 263 23.51 -25.50 -4.98
C GLY A 263 23.99 -24.32 -4.14
N ASP A 264 24.20 -23.14 -4.73
CA ASP A 264 24.60 -21.96 -3.98
C ASP A 264 23.51 -21.54 -2.98
N GLU A 265 23.94 -21.17 -1.78
CA GLU A 265 23.09 -20.56 -0.75
C GLU A 265 23.16 -19.04 -0.89
N ILE A 266 22.04 -18.36 -0.71
CA ILE A 266 21.93 -16.91 -0.61
C ILE A 266 21.29 -16.59 0.74
N LYS A 267 21.89 -15.69 1.52
CA LYS A 267 21.34 -15.22 2.79
C LYS A 267 20.76 -13.83 2.61
N VAL A 268 19.61 -13.59 3.22
CA VAL A 268 18.93 -12.30 3.17
C VAL A 268 18.51 -11.86 4.56
N THR A 269 18.77 -10.60 4.87
CA THR A 269 18.19 -9.90 6.02
C THR A 269 17.30 -8.80 5.48
N VAL A 270 16.04 -8.76 5.93
CA VAL A 270 15.09 -7.69 5.63
C VAL A 270 14.70 -7.02 6.93
N MET A 271 14.78 -5.69 6.98
CA MET A 271 14.27 -4.92 8.11
C MET A 271 13.27 -3.89 7.60
N ALA A 272 12.20 -3.66 8.36
CA ALA A 272 11.13 -2.78 7.93
C ALA A 272 10.60 -1.92 9.09
N ARG A 273 10.24 -0.68 8.76
CA ARG A 273 9.40 0.21 9.55
C ARG A 273 8.16 0.56 8.72
N PRO A 274 7.09 -0.26 8.79
CA PRO A 274 5.94 -0.11 7.91
C PRO A 274 5.28 1.27 7.97
N ALA A 275 5.14 1.85 9.18
CA ALA A 275 4.58 3.18 9.38
C ALA A 275 5.37 4.30 8.68
N GLU A 276 6.69 4.13 8.54
CA GLU A 276 7.59 5.08 7.88
C GLU A 276 7.79 4.77 6.39
N TYR A 277 7.17 3.70 5.88
CA TYR A 277 7.38 3.16 4.53
C TYR A 277 8.87 2.85 4.22
N LEU A 278 9.64 2.53 5.26
CA LEU A 278 11.06 2.22 5.13
C LEU A 278 11.32 0.73 5.14
N ILE A 279 12.17 0.29 4.22
CA ILE A 279 12.70 -1.07 4.16
C ILE A 279 14.19 -1.02 3.89
N THR A 280 14.93 -1.90 4.56
CA THR A 280 16.34 -2.18 4.28
C THR A 280 16.48 -3.65 3.97
N TRP A 281 17.37 -3.98 3.04
CA TRP A 281 17.69 -5.37 2.76
C TRP A 281 19.19 -5.54 2.58
N THR A 282 19.69 -6.65 3.12
CA THR A 282 21.06 -7.11 2.94
C THR A 282 21.00 -8.48 2.27
N VAL A 283 21.75 -8.66 1.20
CA VAL A 283 21.90 -9.94 0.48
C VAL A 283 23.36 -10.36 0.53
N GLU A 284 23.61 -11.56 1.02
CA GLU A 284 24.94 -12.14 1.18
C GLU A 284 25.06 -13.41 0.35
N PHE A 285 26.21 -13.57 -0.30
CA PHE A 285 26.58 -14.68 -1.17
C PHE A 285 27.75 -15.43 -0.51
N PRO A 286 27.52 -16.40 0.39
CA PRO A 286 28.57 -17.13 1.09
C PRO A 286 29.62 -17.77 0.17
N ALA A 287 29.22 -18.23 -1.02
CA ALA A 287 30.13 -18.85 -1.98
C ALA A 287 31.22 -17.90 -2.51
N THR A 288 30.91 -16.60 -2.66
CA THR A 288 31.83 -15.59 -3.20
C THR A 288 32.31 -14.60 -2.14
N GLY A 289 31.67 -14.54 -0.97
CA GLY A 289 31.88 -13.52 0.05
C GLY A 289 31.28 -12.15 -0.29
N GLN A 290 30.55 -12.02 -1.40
CA GLN A 290 29.90 -10.76 -1.76
C GLN A 290 28.74 -10.44 -0.83
N ARG A 291 28.57 -9.15 -0.54
CA ARG A 291 27.50 -8.61 0.32
C ARG A 291 27.01 -7.28 -0.23
N PHE A 292 25.68 -7.14 -0.33
CA PHE A 292 25.02 -5.90 -0.76
C PHE A 292 24.04 -5.45 0.32
N SER A 293 24.05 -4.17 0.65
CA SER A 293 23.12 -3.57 1.62
C SER A 293 22.49 -2.32 1.01
N HIS A 294 21.16 -2.27 1.03
CA HIS A 294 20.36 -1.21 0.41
C HIS A 294 19.21 -0.79 1.32
N SER A 295 18.67 0.40 1.09
CA SER A 295 17.56 0.97 1.84
C SER A 295 16.74 1.94 1.01
N THR A 296 15.41 1.90 1.14
CA THR A 296 14.54 2.91 0.52
C THR A 296 14.85 4.33 0.98
N TRP A 297 15.44 4.53 2.16
CA TRP A 297 15.93 5.84 2.61
C TRP A 297 17.02 6.40 1.69
N GLN A 298 17.98 5.57 1.29
CA GLN A 298 19.05 5.97 0.36
C GLN A 298 18.53 6.19 -1.07
N GLY A 299 17.37 5.62 -1.40
CA GLY A 299 16.68 5.80 -2.67
C GLY A 299 15.86 7.07 -2.78
N MET A 300 15.68 7.82 -1.68
CA MET A 300 14.90 9.05 -1.70
C MET A 300 15.67 10.18 -2.38
N LEU A 301 15.03 10.82 -3.37
CA LEU A 301 15.49 12.09 -3.94
C LEU A 301 15.16 13.22 -2.97
N LEU A 302 15.94 13.33 -1.89
CA LEU A 302 15.81 14.41 -0.92
C LEU A 302 16.57 15.64 -1.41
N SER A 303 15.88 16.75 -1.64
CA SER A 303 16.56 18.03 -1.79
C SER A 303 17.09 18.49 -0.43
N PRO A 304 18.18 19.28 -0.38
CA PRO A 304 18.67 19.89 0.85
C PRO A 304 17.56 20.65 1.61
N ASP A 305 16.67 21.32 0.88
CA ASP A 305 15.54 22.04 1.46
C ASP A 305 14.55 21.10 2.17
N VAL A 306 14.30 19.90 1.64
CA VAL A 306 13.42 18.90 2.27
C VAL A 306 14.03 18.36 3.56
N LEU A 307 15.34 18.08 3.56
CA LEU A 307 16.07 17.64 4.74
C LEU A 307 16.11 18.72 5.83
N VAL A 308 16.31 19.98 5.44
CA VAL A 308 16.31 21.11 6.40
C VAL A 308 14.93 21.27 7.02
N ARG A 309 13.85 21.15 6.24
CA ARG A 309 12.48 21.28 6.73
C ARG A 309 12.04 20.17 7.69
N SER A 310 12.67 19.00 7.65
CA SER A 310 12.35 17.88 8.54
C SER A 310 13.17 17.87 9.84
N MET A 311 14.13 18.78 10.03
CA MET A 311 14.92 18.84 11.25
C MET A 311 14.09 19.36 12.44
N PRO A 312 14.16 18.73 13.63
CA PRO A 312 13.38 19.16 14.80
C PRO A 312 13.59 20.62 15.22
N ASN A 313 14.79 21.16 14.99
CA ASN A 313 15.16 22.53 15.34
C ASN A 313 14.94 23.53 14.19
N HIS A 314 14.41 23.09 13.05
CA HIS A 314 14.08 23.99 11.97
C HIS A 314 12.88 24.84 12.37
N ILE A 315 13.00 26.16 12.22
CA ILE A 315 11.89 27.09 12.41
C ILE A 315 11.12 27.13 11.09
N PRO A 316 9.94 26.50 10.97
CA PRO A 316 9.22 26.44 9.72
C PRO A 316 8.69 27.82 9.35
N GLN A 317 8.80 28.16 8.07
CA GLN A 317 8.11 29.30 7.48
C GLN A 317 7.15 28.82 6.40
N LEU A 318 5.99 29.45 6.30
CA LEU A 318 5.04 29.14 5.24
C LEU A 318 5.70 29.36 3.87
N SER A 319 5.54 28.40 2.97
CA SER A 319 5.87 28.61 1.56
C SER A 319 4.92 29.65 0.94
N HIS A 320 5.22 30.09 -0.28
CA HIS A 320 4.27 30.90 -1.06
C HIS A 320 2.90 30.22 -1.17
N GLU A 321 2.91 28.93 -1.51
CA GLU A 321 1.70 28.11 -1.58
C GLU A 321 1.02 27.94 -0.21
N GLY A 322 1.80 27.79 0.87
CA GLY A 322 1.26 27.70 2.24
C GLY A 322 0.56 28.99 2.68
N ARG A 323 1.15 30.15 2.38
CA ARG A 323 0.51 31.46 2.59
C ARG A 323 -0.75 31.60 1.74
N ALA A 324 -0.68 31.22 0.46
CA ALA A 324 -1.83 31.26 -0.44
C ALA A 324 -2.97 30.37 0.08
N ARG A 325 -2.68 29.16 0.55
CA ARG A 325 -3.66 28.26 1.15
C ARG A 325 -4.28 28.88 2.39
N MET A 326 -3.48 29.44 3.28
CA MET A 326 -3.98 30.16 4.45
C MET A 326 -4.88 31.33 4.07
N THR A 327 -4.55 32.10 3.03
CA THR A 327 -5.40 33.17 2.52
C THR A 327 -6.77 32.64 2.10
N VAL A 328 -6.82 31.59 1.28
CA VAL A 328 -8.09 30.99 0.83
C VAL A 328 -8.91 30.48 2.02
N LEU A 329 -8.27 29.74 2.93
CA LEU A 329 -8.93 29.22 4.13
C LEU A 329 -9.41 30.33 5.07
N GLY A 330 -8.75 31.48 5.10
CA GLY A 330 -9.18 32.66 5.87
C GLY A 330 -10.54 33.22 5.43
N TYR A 331 -10.98 32.96 4.20
CA TYR A 331 -12.32 33.35 3.72
C TYR A 331 -13.41 32.32 4.01
N CYS A 332 -13.04 31.11 4.48
CA CYS A 332 -13.96 30.01 4.78
C CYS A 332 -14.66 30.21 6.14
N ASP A 333 -15.62 31.14 6.18
CA ASP A 333 -16.34 31.54 7.40
C ASP A 333 -17.69 30.84 7.61
N GLY A 334 -18.00 29.85 6.77
CA GLY A 334 -19.29 29.15 6.76
C GLY A 334 -20.46 29.98 6.22
N LYS A 335 -20.20 31.18 5.67
CA LYS A 335 -21.23 32.07 5.10
C LYS A 335 -21.03 32.32 3.61
N ARG A 336 -19.77 32.44 3.16
CA ARG A 336 -19.46 32.64 1.74
C ARG A 336 -19.56 31.35 0.94
N THR A 337 -20.12 31.42 -0.25
CA THR A 337 -20.06 30.38 -1.28
C THR A 337 -18.65 30.25 -1.87
N THR A 338 -18.35 29.12 -2.49
CA THR A 338 -17.10 28.89 -3.23
C THR A 338 -16.80 30.01 -4.24
N GLN A 339 -17.83 30.48 -4.95
CA GLN A 339 -17.71 31.56 -5.92
C GLN A 339 -17.38 32.90 -5.25
N GLU A 340 -18.02 33.22 -4.12
CA GLU A 340 -17.72 34.45 -3.37
C GLU A 340 -16.31 34.44 -2.77
N ILE A 341 -15.83 33.28 -2.31
CA ILE A 341 -14.45 33.11 -1.84
C ILE A 341 -13.48 33.32 -3.00
N GLU A 342 -13.72 32.70 -4.15
CA GLU A 342 -12.89 32.88 -5.34
C GLU A 342 -12.80 34.35 -5.76
N GLN A 343 -13.95 35.03 -5.84
CA GLN A 343 -14.00 36.45 -6.18
C GLN A 343 -13.30 37.32 -5.12
N ALA A 344 -13.40 36.98 -3.84
CA ALA A 344 -12.69 37.68 -2.78
C ALA A 344 -11.17 37.51 -2.90
N VAL A 345 -10.69 36.30 -3.17
CA VAL A 345 -9.25 36.02 -3.37
C VAL A 345 -8.72 36.72 -4.62
N LEU A 346 -9.46 36.70 -5.73
CA LEU A 346 -9.11 37.40 -6.97
C LEU A 346 -9.03 38.92 -6.78
N ARG A 347 -9.95 39.49 -5.99
CA ARG A 347 -10.00 40.92 -5.69
C ARG A 347 -8.91 41.36 -4.73
N ASP A 348 -8.75 40.64 -3.62
CA ASP A 348 -7.89 41.06 -2.51
C ASP A 348 -6.43 40.61 -2.73
N TYR A 349 -6.20 39.57 -3.55
CA TYR A 349 -4.89 39.01 -3.88
C TYR A 349 -4.73 38.71 -5.39
N PRO A 350 -4.83 39.73 -6.28
CA PRO A 350 -4.77 39.54 -7.74
C PRO A 350 -3.42 39.03 -8.27
N HIS A 351 -2.38 39.05 -7.44
CA HIS A 351 -1.03 38.58 -7.75
C HIS A 351 -0.62 37.33 -6.97
N LEU A 352 -1.60 36.62 -6.37
CA LEU A 352 -1.31 35.39 -5.63
C LEU A 352 -0.69 34.32 -6.52
N PHE A 353 -1.10 34.28 -7.80
CA PHE A 353 -0.51 33.47 -8.85
C PHE A 353 -0.38 34.28 -10.15
N PRO A 354 0.44 33.83 -11.11
CA PRO A 354 0.63 34.49 -12.41
C PRO A 354 -0.63 34.82 -13.20
N SER A 355 -1.75 34.11 -13.00
CA SER A 355 -3.01 34.38 -13.68
C SER A 355 -4.24 34.17 -12.80
N SER A 356 -5.34 34.86 -13.13
CA SER A 356 -6.64 34.65 -12.49
C SER A 356 -7.11 33.20 -12.61
N ALA A 357 -6.89 32.55 -13.76
CA ALA A 357 -7.23 31.15 -13.97
C ALA A 357 -6.45 30.19 -13.04
N GLU A 358 -5.20 30.53 -12.69
CA GLU A 358 -4.43 29.78 -11.69
C GLU A 358 -4.95 30.01 -10.28
N ILE A 359 -5.33 31.25 -9.93
CA ILE A 359 -5.98 31.57 -8.65
C ILE A 359 -7.26 30.76 -8.51
N SER A 360 -8.13 30.75 -9.53
CA SER A 360 -9.38 29.98 -9.56
C SER A 360 -9.13 28.48 -9.35
N ARG A 361 -8.18 27.89 -10.08
CA ARG A 361 -7.81 26.47 -9.93
C ARG A 361 -7.29 26.17 -8.53
N PHE A 362 -6.44 27.05 -7.98
CA PHE A 362 -5.88 26.88 -6.65
C PHE A 362 -6.96 26.99 -5.56
N VAL A 363 -7.85 27.98 -5.65
CA VAL A 363 -8.99 28.13 -4.74
C VAL A 363 -9.86 26.87 -4.77
N ALA A 364 -10.25 26.40 -5.96
CA ALA A 364 -11.03 25.17 -6.10
C ALA A 364 -10.33 23.95 -5.49
N GLN A 365 -9.01 23.82 -5.69
CA GLN A 365 -8.21 22.74 -5.12
C GLN A 365 -8.16 22.80 -3.59
N VAL A 366 -7.92 23.98 -3.00
CA VAL A 366 -7.88 24.16 -1.54
C VAL A 366 -9.24 23.87 -0.92
N LEU A 367 -10.31 24.47 -1.46
CA LEU A 367 -11.66 24.27 -0.95
C LEU A 367 -12.08 22.80 -1.08
N GLY A 368 -11.84 22.17 -2.23
CA GLY A 368 -12.17 20.76 -2.44
C GLY A 368 -11.40 19.78 -1.55
N ARG A 369 -10.25 20.18 -0.99
CA ARG A 369 -9.43 19.35 -0.11
C ARG A 369 -9.69 19.58 1.38
N ASP A 370 -9.80 20.84 1.78
CA ASP A 370 -9.65 21.25 3.18
C ASP A 370 -10.96 21.79 3.79
N THR A 371 -12.08 21.75 3.06
CA THR A 371 -13.41 22.18 3.54
C THR A 371 -14.44 21.04 3.48
N ARG A 372 -15.55 21.18 4.23
CA ARG A 372 -16.57 20.14 4.44
C ARG A 372 -17.80 20.33 3.56
#